data_AF-A0A2H0VS46-F1
#
_entry.id   AF-A0A2H0VS46-F1
#
_cell.length_a   1.000
_cell.length_b   1.000
_cell.length_c   1.000
_cell.angle_alpha   90.00
_cell.angle_beta   90.00
_cell.angle_gamma   90.00
#
_symmetry.space_group_name_H-M   'P 1'
#
loop_
_entity.id
_entity.type
_entity.pdbx_description
1 polymer ?
#
loop_
_entity_poly.entity_id
_entity_poly.type
_entity_poly.pdbx_seq_one_letter_code
_entity_poly.pdbx_strand_id
1 'polypeptide(L)'
;MIQRAVRFLHKEPTIWGPLSLLCTVAIAVKTAIPFDLLFLAAAGLFLSARWQLRGFCYSLALLAVVAVAKHAFVVTDHLWQLGIEGSLACAFFITAVSFEQGAAWIESLESQMQNKKAALENIEEELEKVQQTAQEQQIVFQEKVATLQKELDEIQTDHSSILILNEVLRKTSARHLQECETAKASVLDVQRQKELLKAEFLECKQELSRLASTDAVALQNTELMKELNQARYVTEQTKLINETLARLYLRESLKAKEIDSEAASLADQLAAAHREVRRIAEPLEETIAQLENQVASLSFEFEKANQESNETREKLLALNEIRSERNFLKERLSHAEAEIAILQEKKPVVDPLAEEKLRAALQEVETLKQQAVEQEGLLTQKLQEAKGSIEHAVEQEALLSEKLKEAMGEISFLKQQKCDPEIAEQLDFAQRKVYELSQIEPLYKQLKKQFEEKNQILHKTRAELFKADTELLRIKMDKEAFDLDALPKEVEAELSSLCKEALALEEENLELQELVSTLIQHPKEAEKPKKKVKMKLSPDQKLLF
;
A
#
# COMPACT_ATOMS: atom_id res chain seq x y z
N MET A 1 71.96 -86.14 7.18
CA MET A 1 72.03 -86.31 8.66
C MET A 1 73.33 -85.79 9.27
N ILE A 2 74.50 -86.14 8.70
CA ILE A 2 75.82 -85.73 9.25
C ILE A 2 75.94 -84.21 9.43
N GLN A 3 75.54 -83.38 8.47
CA GLN A 3 75.57 -81.91 8.63
C GLN A 3 74.66 -81.37 9.75
N ARG A 4 73.52 -82.04 10.05
CA ARG A 4 72.65 -81.63 11.16
C ARG A 4 73.26 -82.03 12.50
N ALA A 5 73.88 -83.22 12.58
CA ALA A 5 74.61 -83.66 13.76
C ALA A 5 75.83 -82.78 14.03
N VAL A 6 76.59 -82.40 13.00
CA VAL A 6 77.74 -81.49 13.14
C VAL A 6 77.30 -80.09 13.56
N ARG A 7 76.17 -79.57 13.02
CA ARG A 7 75.58 -78.30 13.46
C ARG A 7 75.05 -78.36 14.89
N PHE A 8 74.48 -79.49 15.32
CA PHE A 8 74.02 -79.70 16.68
C PHE A 8 75.20 -79.72 17.66
N LEU A 9 76.27 -80.47 17.32
CA LEU A 9 77.51 -80.50 18.09
C LEU A 9 78.22 -79.14 18.14
N HIS A 10 78.11 -78.30 17.10
CA HIS A 10 78.63 -76.92 17.15
C HIS A 10 77.78 -75.98 18.01
N LYS A 11 76.48 -76.27 18.20
CA LYS A 11 75.57 -75.42 18.97
C LYS A 11 75.64 -75.67 20.46
N GLU A 12 75.97 -76.90 20.86
CA GLU A 12 76.02 -77.30 22.27
C GLU A 12 77.45 -77.68 22.66
N PRO A 13 78.32 -76.69 22.96
CA PRO A 13 79.72 -76.95 23.32
C PRO A 13 79.85 -77.86 24.55
N THR A 14 78.81 -77.91 25.39
CA THR A 14 78.67 -78.76 26.59
C THR A 14 78.76 -80.25 26.32
N ILE A 15 78.45 -80.71 25.10
CA ILE A 15 78.45 -82.15 24.75
C ILE A 15 79.87 -82.67 24.47
N TRP A 16 80.79 -81.83 24.01
CA TRP A 16 82.13 -82.28 23.60
C TRP A 16 82.96 -82.89 24.73
N GLY A 17 82.83 -82.36 25.95
CA GLY A 17 83.53 -82.90 27.12
C GLY A 17 83.12 -84.33 27.46
N PRO A 18 81.83 -84.57 27.79
CA PRO A 18 81.33 -85.92 28.05
C PRO A 18 81.56 -86.89 26.88
N LEU A 19 81.44 -86.42 25.64
CA LEU A 19 81.72 -87.23 24.46
C LEU A 19 83.21 -87.61 24.37
N SER A 20 84.12 -86.67 24.60
CA SER A 20 85.56 -86.94 24.64
C SER A 20 85.89 -87.94 25.75
N LEU A 21 85.26 -87.81 26.93
CA LEU A 21 85.46 -88.74 28.04
C LEU A 21 84.92 -90.14 27.70
N LEU A 22 83.74 -90.22 27.08
CA LEU A 22 83.16 -91.49 26.63
C LEU A 22 84.06 -92.16 25.59
N CYS A 23 84.62 -91.41 24.64
CA CYS A 23 85.61 -91.90 23.69
C CYS A 23 86.86 -92.42 24.39
N THR A 24 87.40 -91.67 25.36
CA THR A 24 88.57 -92.09 26.16
C THR A 24 88.29 -93.38 26.92
N VAL A 25 87.12 -93.49 27.57
CA VAL A 25 86.68 -94.70 28.27
C VAL A 25 86.50 -95.86 27.29
N ALA A 26 85.87 -95.65 26.13
CA ALA A 26 85.65 -96.70 25.13
C ALA A 26 86.96 -97.24 24.55
N ILE A 27 87.95 -96.38 24.32
CA ILE A 27 89.31 -96.79 23.91
C ILE A 27 89.95 -97.60 25.03
N ALA A 28 89.85 -97.12 26.27
CA ALA A 28 90.39 -97.81 27.42
C ALA A 28 89.74 -99.19 27.62
N VAL A 29 88.44 -99.40 27.33
CA VAL A 29 87.72 -100.67 27.62
C VAL A 29 88.32 -101.86 26.88
N LYS A 30 88.96 -101.62 25.73
CA LYS A 30 89.65 -102.66 24.97
C LYS A 30 90.90 -103.21 25.66
N THR A 31 91.45 -102.48 26.61
CA THR A 31 92.58 -102.89 27.46
C THR A 31 92.04 -103.04 28.88
N ALA A 32 92.02 -104.24 29.47
CA ALA A 32 91.38 -104.54 30.76
C ALA A 32 91.47 -103.38 31.79
N ILE A 33 90.47 -102.48 31.81
CA ILE A 33 90.57 -101.26 32.61
C ILE A 33 90.38 -101.66 34.07
N PRO A 34 91.25 -101.21 34.99
CA PRO A 34 90.95 -101.29 36.41
C PRO A 34 89.68 -100.48 36.73
N PHE A 35 88.72 -101.10 37.43
CA PHE A 35 87.45 -100.46 37.82
C PHE A 35 87.62 -99.07 38.45
N ASP A 36 88.74 -98.82 39.15
CA ASP A 36 89.00 -97.51 39.77
C ASP A 36 89.14 -96.38 38.74
N LEU A 37 89.62 -96.64 37.52
CA LEU A 37 89.76 -95.59 36.50
C LEU A 37 88.40 -95.20 35.91
N LEU A 38 87.46 -96.15 35.82
CA LEU A 38 86.05 -95.86 35.48
C LEU A 38 85.38 -95.05 36.58
N PHE A 39 85.60 -95.42 37.84
CA PHE A 39 85.07 -94.66 38.98
C PHE A 39 85.64 -93.24 39.00
N LEU A 40 86.95 -93.10 38.78
CA LEU A 40 87.63 -91.82 38.72
C LEU A 40 87.15 -90.97 37.52
N ALA A 41 86.91 -91.58 36.37
CA ALA A 41 86.30 -90.91 35.21
C ALA A 41 84.89 -90.38 35.54
N ALA A 42 84.05 -91.19 36.20
CA ALA A 42 82.71 -90.79 36.59
C ALA A 42 82.72 -89.67 37.66
N ALA A 43 83.55 -89.82 38.70
CA ALA A 43 83.72 -88.82 39.74
C ALA A 43 84.29 -87.51 39.18
N GLY A 44 85.32 -87.58 38.34
CA GLY A 44 85.94 -86.42 37.71
C GLY A 44 85.02 -85.71 36.72
N LEU A 45 84.19 -86.45 35.97
CA LEU A 45 83.14 -85.88 35.14
C LEU A 45 82.11 -85.13 36.00
N PHE A 46 81.64 -85.74 37.09
CA PHE A 46 80.69 -85.12 38.00
C PHE A 46 81.26 -83.84 38.64
N LEU A 47 82.50 -83.89 39.14
CA LEU A 47 83.18 -82.74 39.72
C LEU A 47 83.33 -81.61 38.68
N SER A 48 83.81 -81.92 37.48
CA SER A 48 84.02 -80.95 36.39
C SER A 48 82.70 -80.37 35.88
N ALA A 49 81.61 -81.16 35.84
CA ALA A 49 80.29 -80.67 35.47
C ALA A 49 79.71 -79.73 36.55
N ARG A 50 79.89 -80.07 37.83
CA ARG A 50 79.28 -79.33 38.95
C ARG A 50 80.02 -78.06 39.33
N TRP A 51 81.35 -78.05 39.21
CA TRP A 51 82.23 -76.96 39.65
C TRP A 51 83.17 -76.43 38.56
N GLN A 52 82.96 -76.80 37.29
CA GLN A 52 83.68 -76.26 36.12
C GLN A 52 85.22 -76.37 36.31
N LEU A 53 85.98 -75.29 36.12
CA LEU A 53 87.43 -75.26 36.29
C LEU A 53 87.90 -75.68 37.69
N ARG A 54 87.16 -75.29 38.76
CA ARG A 54 87.49 -75.74 40.12
C ARG A 54 87.29 -77.24 40.26
N GLY A 55 86.22 -77.77 39.67
CA GLY A 55 85.94 -79.19 39.56
C GLY A 55 87.02 -79.96 38.81
N PHE A 56 87.52 -79.39 37.71
CA PHE A 56 88.67 -79.92 36.97
C PHE A 56 89.91 -80.01 37.86
N CYS A 57 90.28 -78.96 38.60
CA CYS A 57 91.42 -79.00 39.51
C CYS A 57 91.28 -80.10 40.57
N TYR A 58 90.09 -80.30 41.14
CA TYR A 58 89.84 -81.41 42.07
C TYR A 58 89.96 -82.78 41.40
N SER A 59 89.43 -82.93 40.19
CA SER A 59 89.53 -84.18 39.43
C SER A 59 90.98 -84.50 39.02
N LEU A 60 91.77 -83.48 38.67
CA LEU A 60 93.18 -83.61 38.32
C LEU A 60 94.03 -84.00 39.54
N ALA A 61 93.78 -83.37 40.70
CA ALA A 61 94.44 -83.72 41.94
C ALA A 61 94.14 -85.17 42.36
N LEU A 62 92.87 -85.58 42.27
CA LEU A 62 92.45 -86.96 42.55
C LEU A 62 93.11 -87.95 41.59
N LEU A 63 93.15 -87.61 40.29
CA LEU A 63 93.82 -88.41 39.26
C LEU A 63 95.32 -88.53 39.50
N ALA A 64 96.00 -87.44 39.85
CA ALA A 64 97.42 -87.45 40.14
C ALA A 64 97.75 -88.34 41.37
N VAL A 65 96.94 -88.28 42.43
CA VAL A 65 97.14 -89.12 43.62
C VAL A 65 96.98 -90.61 43.28
N VAL A 66 95.93 -90.96 42.51
CA VAL A 66 95.69 -92.35 42.09
C VAL A 66 96.76 -92.83 41.11
N ALA A 67 97.18 -91.99 40.17
CA ALA A 67 98.25 -92.26 39.21
C ALA A 67 99.56 -92.59 39.92
N VAL A 68 100.00 -91.71 40.84
CA VAL A 68 101.24 -91.91 41.61
C VAL A 68 101.18 -93.22 42.40
N ALA A 69 100.05 -93.51 43.05
CA ALA A 69 99.88 -94.77 43.78
C ALA A 69 99.93 -96.00 42.85
N LYS A 70 99.27 -95.97 41.68
CA LYS A 70 99.24 -97.10 40.76
C LYS A 70 100.58 -97.34 40.07
N HIS A 71 101.23 -96.28 39.59
CA HIS A 71 102.53 -96.35 38.93
C HIS A 71 103.65 -96.77 39.89
N ALA A 72 103.54 -96.43 41.18
CA ALA A 72 104.53 -96.85 42.18
C ALA A 72 104.44 -98.34 42.56
N PHE A 73 103.24 -98.95 42.55
CA PHE A 73 103.02 -100.23 43.23
C PHE A 73 102.43 -101.38 42.37
N VAL A 74 101.71 -101.11 41.28
CA VAL A 74 100.78 -102.12 40.72
C VAL A 74 101.04 -102.50 39.26
N VAL A 75 101.51 -101.59 38.41
CA VAL A 75 101.38 -101.77 36.94
C VAL A 75 102.71 -101.92 36.23
N THR A 76 102.79 -102.84 35.25
CA THR A 76 103.99 -103.07 34.42
C THR A 76 104.05 -102.16 33.18
N ASP A 77 102.89 -101.71 32.68
CA ASP A 77 102.76 -100.93 31.45
C ASP A 77 102.57 -99.43 31.73
N HIS A 78 103.57 -98.81 32.37
CA HIS A 78 103.46 -97.42 32.83
C HIS A 78 103.18 -96.40 31.72
N LEU A 79 103.75 -96.59 30.53
CA LEU A 79 103.61 -95.59 29.46
C LEU A 79 102.18 -95.56 28.86
N TRP A 80 101.55 -96.72 28.73
CA TRP A 80 100.17 -96.83 28.23
C TRP A 80 99.17 -96.24 29.21
N GLN A 81 99.30 -96.60 30.49
CA GLN A 81 98.40 -96.08 31.54
C GLN A 81 98.55 -94.56 31.71
N LEU A 82 99.77 -94.03 31.67
CA LEU A 82 100.00 -92.58 31.72
C LEU A 82 99.35 -91.87 30.52
N GLY A 83 99.35 -92.50 29.34
CA GLY A 83 98.64 -92.01 28.16
C GLY A 83 97.12 -91.94 28.35
N ILE A 84 96.53 -92.99 28.94
CA ILE A 84 95.09 -93.00 29.27
C ILE A 84 94.77 -91.93 30.32
N GLU A 85 95.55 -91.83 31.39
CA GLU A 85 95.36 -90.83 32.45
C GLU A 85 95.53 -89.40 31.90
N GLY A 86 96.53 -89.16 31.05
CA GLY A 86 96.71 -87.88 30.35
C GLY A 86 95.52 -87.55 29.45
N SER A 87 95.00 -88.52 28.70
CA SER A 87 93.80 -88.32 27.87
C SER A 87 92.54 -88.07 28.71
N LEU A 88 92.44 -88.66 29.91
CA LEU A 88 91.35 -88.42 30.85
C LEU A 88 91.44 -87.01 31.45
N ALA A 89 92.65 -86.55 31.80
CA ALA A 89 92.90 -85.17 32.25
C ALA A 89 92.49 -84.16 31.16
N CYS A 90 92.85 -84.40 29.90
CA CYS A 90 92.40 -83.58 28.77
C CYS A 90 90.86 -83.61 28.63
N ALA A 91 90.22 -84.77 28.79
CA ALA A 91 88.76 -84.87 28.73
C ALA A 91 88.07 -84.09 29.86
N PHE A 92 88.61 -84.12 31.09
CA PHE A 92 88.11 -83.30 32.20
C PHE A 92 88.28 -81.81 31.91
N PHE A 93 89.42 -81.39 31.35
CA PHE A 93 89.65 -80.00 30.98
C PHE A 93 88.66 -79.51 29.93
N ILE A 94 88.48 -80.27 28.83
CA ILE A 94 87.50 -79.95 27.79
C ILE A 94 86.10 -79.87 28.41
N THR A 95 85.74 -80.82 29.29
CA THR A 95 84.45 -80.82 29.98
C THR A 95 84.25 -79.56 30.83
N ALA A 96 85.22 -79.18 31.65
CA ALA A 96 85.14 -77.99 32.49
C ALA A 96 84.99 -76.71 31.67
N VAL A 97 85.81 -76.54 30.63
CA VAL A 97 85.75 -75.36 29.74
C VAL A 97 84.41 -75.32 28.98
N SER A 98 83.93 -76.46 28.48
CA SER A 98 82.64 -76.57 27.81
C SER A 98 81.46 -76.16 28.70
N PHE A 99 81.46 -76.55 29.97
CA PHE A 99 80.43 -76.15 30.93
C PHE A 99 80.53 -74.68 31.36
N GLU A 100 81.75 -74.13 31.45
CA GLU A 100 81.97 -72.70 31.74
C GLU A 100 81.49 -71.81 30.60
N GLN A 101 81.84 -72.15 29.35
CA GLN A 101 81.33 -71.46 28.16
C GLN A 101 79.81 -71.56 28.06
N GLY A 102 79.23 -72.73 28.38
CA GLY A 102 77.79 -72.91 28.43
C GLY A 102 77.11 -72.00 29.47
N ALA A 103 77.68 -71.89 30.67
CA ALA A 103 77.16 -71.01 31.72
C ALA A 103 77.25 -69.53 31.33
N ALA A 104 78.39 -69.08 30.81
CA ALA A 104 78.57 -67.69 30.36
C ALA A 104 77.62 -67.33 29.20
N TRP A 105 77.36 -68.28 28.30
CA TRP A 105 76.38 -68.08 27.23
C TRP A 105 74.95 -67.98 27.76
N ILE A 106 74.56 -68.81 28.75
CA ILE A 106 73.26 -68.71 29.41
C ILE A 106 73.09 -67.36 30.11
N GLU A 107 74.11 -66.91 30.85
CA GLU A 107 74.08 -65.60 31.54
C GLU A 107 73.98 -64.43 30.54
N SER A 108 74.71 -64.50 29.44
CA SER A 108 74.60 -63.52 28.34
C SER A 108 73.21 -63.52 27.71
N LEU A 109 72.62 -64.70 27.51
CA LEU A 109 71.27 -64.84 26.96
C LEU A 109 70.21 -64.32 27.94
N GLU A 110 70.37 -64.58 29.23
CA GLU A 110 69.50 -64.05 30.28
C GLU A 110 69.60 -62.52 30.36
N SER A 111 70.82 -61.96 30.31
CA SER A 111 71.03 -60.51 30.24
C SER A 111 70.40 -59.89 28.99
N GLN A 112 70.54 -60.52 27.82
CA GLN A 112 69.86 -60.07 26.60
C GLN A 112 68.34 -60.14 26.71
N MET A 113 67.80 -61.20 27.34
CA MET A 113 66.36 -61.33 27.58
C MET A 113 65.86 -60.25 28.53
N GLN A 114 66.59 -59.96 29.61
CA GLN A 114 66.26 -58.88 30.55
C GLN A 114 66.31 -57.50 29.87
N ASN A 115 67.34 -57.23 29.07
CA ASN A 115 67.45 -55.97 28.32
C ASN A 115 66.32 -55.81 27.30
N LYS A 116 65.97 -56.89 26.59
CA LYS A 116 64.82 -56.87 25.66
C LYS A 116 63.50 -56.67 26.38
N LYS A 117 63.34 -57.28 27.57
CA LYS A 117 62.14 -57.10 28.39
C LYS A 117 62.01 -55.65 28.85
N ALA A 118 63.08 -55.04 29.36
CA ALA A 118 63.08 -53.63 29.74
C ALA A 118 62.82 -52.70 28.55
N ALA A 119 63.36 -53.01 27.37
CA ALA A 119 63.08 -52.26 26.14
C ALA A 119 61.61 -52.38 25.71
N LEU A 120 61.00 -53.56 25.86
CA LEU A 120 59.57 -53.76 25.59
C LEU A 120 58.70 -52.98 26.59
N GLU A 121 59.02 -53.03 27.88
CA GLU A 121 58.31 -52.26 28.92
C GLU A 121 58.39 -50.74 28.64
N ASN A 122 59.54 -50.21 28.20
CA ASN A 122 59.65 -48.80 27.82
C ASN A 122 58.83 -48.45 26.56
N ILE A 123 58.79 -49.34 25.56
CA ILE A 123 57.96 -49.14 24.36
C ILE A 123 56.47 -49.20 24.71
N GLU A 124 56.07 -50.09 25.62
CA GLU A 124 54.70 -50.16 26.13
C GLU A 124 54.32 -48.87 26.86
N GLU A 125 55.19 -48.33 27.72
CA GLU A 125 54.97 -47.05 28.41
C GLU A 125 54.89 -45.86 27.43
N GLU A 126 55.77 -45.82 26.41
CA GLU A 126 55.72 -44.80 25.36
C GLU A 126 54.44 -44.90 24.53
N LEU A 127 53.98 -46.11 24.22
CA LEU A 127 52.72 -46.35 23.50
C LEU A 127 51.52 -45.86 24.32
N GLU A 128 51.49 -46.15 25.62
CA GLU A 128 50.45 -45.66 26.53
C GLU A 128 50.44 -44.12 26.60
N LYS A 129 51.61 -43.48 26.66
CA LYS A 129 51.71 -42.00 26.62
C LYS A 129 51.20 -41.42 25.30
N VAL A 130 51.57 -42.02 24.17
CA VAL A 130 51.05 -41.59 22.86
C VAL A 130 49.53 -41.76 22.79
N GLN A 131 48.99 -42.87 23.32
CA GLN A 131 47.56 -43.09 23.37
C GLN A 131 46.83 -42.08 24.27
N GLN A 132 47.39 -41.73 25.43
CA GLN A 132 46.84 -40.70 26.32
C GLN A 132 46.84 -39.32 25.65
N THR A 133 47.96 -38.90 25.06
CA THR A 133 48.04 -37.62 24.34
C THR A 133 47.08 -37.55 23.15
N ALA A 134 46.90 -38.65 22.42
CA ALA A 134 45.91 -38.73 21.34
C ALA A 134 44.46 -38.60 21.85
N GLN A 135 44.14 -39.20 23.00
CA GLN A 135 42.83 -39.05 23.65
C GLN A 135 42.60 -37.62 24.14
N GLU A 136 43.61 -36.98 24.75
CA GLU A 136 43.54 -35.57 25.15
C GLU A 136 43.31 -34.66 23.95
N GLN A 137 44.04 -34.86 22.84
CA GLN A 137 43.83 -34.11 21.60
C GLN A 137 42.42 -34.35 21.05
N GLN A 138 41.92 -35.58 21.08
CA GLN A 138 40.56 -35.90 20.65
C GLN A 138 39.51 -35.15 21.48
N ILE A 139 39.68 -35.05 22.80
CA ILE A 139 38.79 -34.28 23.68
C ILE A 139 38.85 -32.79 23.32
N VAL A 140 40.05 -32.22 23.16
CA VAL A 140 40.22 -30.81 22.77
C VAL A 140 39.57 -30.53 21.41
N PHE A 141 39.67 -31.43 20.43
CA PHE A 141 38.99 -31.28 19.15
C PHE A 141 37.46 -31.38 19.30
N GLN A 142 36.95 -32.27 20.15
CA GLN A 142 35.51 -32.35 20.42
C GLN A 142 34.98 -31.08 21.09
N GLU A 143 35.72 -30.51 22.04
CA GLU A 143 35.38 -29.23 22.67
C GLU A 143 35.38 -28.09 21.64
N LYS A 144 36.40 -28.01 20.78
CA LYS A 144 36.44 -27.01 19.68
C LYS A 144 35.28 -27.16 18.70
N VAL A 145 34.89 -28.38 18.36
CA VAL A 145 33.70 -28.62 17.51
C VAL A 145 32.43 -28.18 18.22
N ALA A 146 32.30 -28.46 19.52
CA ALA A 146 31.14 -28.01 20.31
C ALA A 146 31.07 -26.48 20.43
N THR A 147 32.20 -25.79 20.61
CA THR A 147 32.24 -24.32 20.63
C THR A 147 31.87 -23.73 19.27
N LEU A 148 32.44 -24.25 18.17
CA LEU A 148 32.11 -23.79 16.82
C LEU A 148 30.64 -24.04 16.46
N GLN A 149 30.06 -25.14 16.92
CA GLN A 149 28.65 -25.42 16.70
C GLN A 149 27.75 -24.46 17.47
N LYS A 150 28.13 -24.11 18.70
CA LYS A 150 27.44 -23.07 19.48
C LYS A 150 27.53 -21.69 18.81
N GLU A 151 28.72 -21.30 18.31
CA GLU A 151 28.90 -20.05 17.58
C GLU A 151 28.07 -20.03 16.28
N LEU A 152 27.99 -21.15 15.57
CA LEU A 152 27.15 -21.27 14.37
C LEU A 152 25.66 -21.08 14.70
N ASP A 153 25.18 -21.68 15.78
CA ASP A 153 23.80 -21.52 16.24
C ASP A 153 23.52 -20.06 16.65
N GLU A 154 24.45 -19.41 17.36
CA GLU A 154 24.36 -17.99 17.72
C GLU A 154 24.29 -17.10 16.45
N ILE A 155 25.17 -17.30 15.47
CA ILE A 155 25.15 -16.58 14.19
C ILE A 155 23.84 -16.83 13.43
N GLN A 156 23.31 -18.05 13.46
CA GLN A 156 22.04 -18.38 12.81
C GLN A 156 20.86 -17.66 13.48
N THR A 157 20.87 -17.57 14.82
CA THR A 157 19.86 -16.79 15.56
C THR A 157 19.96 -15.30 15.24
N ASP A 158 21.17 -14.74 15.21
CA ASP A 158 21.41 -13.35 14.84
C ASP A 158 20.95 -13.06 13.41
N HIS A 159 21.28 -13.93 12.46
CA HIS A 159 20.82 -13.81 11.07
C HIS A 159 19.28 -13.79 10.99
N SER A 160 18.60 -14.69 11.72
CA SER A 160 17.13 -14.70 11.77
C SER A 160 16.56 -13.40 12.35
N SER A 161 17.21 -12.83 13.37
CA SER A 161 16.81 -11.56 13.97
C SER A 161 16.96 -10.38 13.00
N ILE A 162 18.04 -10.36 12.22
CA ILE A 162 18.31 -9.36 11.18
C ILE A 162 17.26 -9.45 10.07
N LEU A 163 16.87 -10.65 9.65
CA LEU A 163 15.81 -10.85 8.66
C LEU A 163 14.46 -10.30 9.16
N ILE A 164 14.11 -10.58 10.43
CA ILE A 164 12.90 -10.03 11.05
C ILE A 164 12.97 -8.50 11.10
N LEU A 165 14.10 -7.92 11.50
CA LEU A 165 14.29 -6.47 11.53
C LEU A 165 14.17 -5.84 10.14
N ASN A 166 14.75 -6.46 9.11
CA ASN A 166 14.64 -5.99 7.73
C ASN A 166 13.18 -6.00 7.25
N GLU A 167 12.43 -7.04 7.58
CA GLU A 167 11.01 -7.13 7.25
C GLU A 167 10.18 -6.07 7.98
N VAL A 168 10.46 -5.82 9.26
CA VAL A 168 9.84 -4.73 10.03
C VAL A 168 10.15 -3.39 9.37
N LEU A 169 11.42 -3.12 9.05
CA LEU A 169 11.86 -1.87 8.41
C LEU A 169 11.18 -1.65 7.05
N ARG A 170 11.06 -2.71 6.23
CA ARG A 170 10.33 -2.69 4.95
C ARG A 170 8.87 -2.34 5.16
N LYS A 171 8.19 -2.96 6.13
CA LYS A 171 6.77 -2.66 6.44
C LYS A 171 6.59 -1.24 6.95
N THR A 172 7.45 -0.75 7.85
CA THR A 172 7.40 0.64 8.31
C THR A 172 7.70 1.63 7.19
N SER A 173 8.64 1.33 6.30
CA SER A 173 8.94 2.19 5.15
C SER A 173 7.76 2.25 4.17
N ALA A 174 7.13 1.10 3.87
CA ALA A 174 5.93 1.04 3.03
C ALA A 174 4.76 1.82 3.67
N ARG A 175 4.57 1.69 4.98
CA ARG A 175 3.55 2.43 5.73
C ARG A 175 3.81 3.94 5.69
N HIS A 176 5.05 4.38 5.91
CA HIS A 176 5.40 5.80 5.82
C HIS A 176 5.24 6.36 4.41
N LEU A 177 5.54 5.57 3.37
CA LEU A 177 5.29 5.97 1.99
C LEU A 177 3.78 6.20 1.77
N GLN A 178 2.94 5.27 2.23
CA GLN A 178 1.49 5.40 2.14
C GLN A 178 0.96 6.61 2.94
N GLU A 179 1.45 6.82 4.16
CA GLU A 179 1.13 8.00 4.97
C GLU A 179 1.55 9.30 4.27
N CYS A 180 2.70 9.31 3.60
CA CYS A 180 3.18 10.46 2.83
C CYS A 180 2.33 10.71 1.58
N GLU A 181 1.91 9.66 0.86
CA GLU A 181 1.01 9.75 -0.29
C GLU A 181 -0.38 10.26 0.11
N THR A 182 -0.95 9.74 1.20
CA THR A 182 -2.24 10.21 1.73
C THR A 182 -2.17 11.66 2.22
N ALA A 183 -1.09 12.04 2.92
CA ALA A 183 -0.84 13.41 3.32
C ALA A 183 -0.71 14.33 2.08
N LYS A 184 0.04 13.91 1.06
CA LYS A 184 0.18 14.66 -0.20
C LYS A 184 -1.17 14.86 -0.90
N ALA A 185 -2.00 13.81 -0.97
CA ALA A 185 -3.35 13.91 -1.51
C ALA A 185 -4.21 14.92 -0.72
N SER A 186 -4.18 14.85 0.62
CA SER A 186 -4.89 15.80 1.48
C SER A 186 -4.42 17.25 1.29
N VAL A 187 -3.12 17.47 1.08
CA VAL A 187 -2.56 18.82 0.83
C VAL A 187 -3.05 19.35 -0.52
N LEU A 188 -3.11 18.51 -1.55
CA LEU A 188 -3.67 18.90 -2.85
C LEU A 188 -5.16 19.24 -2.76
N ASP A 189 -5.93 18.48 -1.99
CA ASP A 189 -7.36 18.77 -1.76
C ASP A 189 -7.55 20.09 -1.02
N VAL A 190 -6.78 20.35 0.04
CA VAL A 190 -6.80 21.63 0.77
C VAL A 190 -6.37 22.78 -0.15
N GLN A 191 -5.37 22.58 -1.01
CA GLN A 191 -4.95 23.58 -1.98
C GLN A 191 -6.07 23.87 -2.99
N ARG A 192 -6.79 22.85 -3.46
CA ARG A 192 -7.94 23.00 -4.35
C ARG A 192 -9.07 23.76 -3.66
N GLN A 193 -9.40 23.42 -2.42
CA GLN A 193 -10.39 24.14 -1.62
C GLN A 193 -10.01 25.61 -1.42
N LYS A 194 -8.72 25.88 -1.16
CA LYS A 194 -8.20 27.24 -1.04
C LYS A 194 -8.35 28.04 -2.32
N GLU A 195 -8.10 27.45 -3.49
CA GLU A 195 -8.30 28.15 -4.78
C GLU A 195 -9.78 28.38 -5.09
N LEU A 196 -10.67 27.45 -4.73
CA LEU A 196 -12.12 27.66 -4.82
C LEU A 196 -12.58 28.83 -3.93
N LEU A 197 -12.20 28.82 -2.66
CA LEU A 197 -12.51 29.90 -1.70
C LEU A 197 -11.95 31.26 -2.16
N LYS A 198 -10.76 31.30 -2.77
CA LYS A 198 -10.22 32.53 -3.36
C LYS A 198 -11.06 33.01 -4.54
N ALA A 199 -11.52 32.11 -5.41
CA ALA A 199 -12.37 32.46 -6.53
C ALA A 199 -13.72 33.03 -6.04
N GLU A 200 -14.37 32.36 -5.09
CA GLU A 200 -15.59 32.83 -4.44
C GLU A 200 -15.40 34.18 -3.75
N PHE A 201 -14.26 34.38 -3.06
CA PHE A 201 -13.94 35.66 -2.44
C PHE A 201 -13.76 36.78 -3.48
N LEU A 202 -13.11 36.49 -4.61
CA LEU A 202 -12.94 37.45 -5.69
C LEU A 202 -14.29 37.80 -6.34
N GLU A 203 -15.16 36.81 -6.54
CA GLU A 203 -16.52 37.00 -7.04
C GLU A 203 -17.34 37.86 -6.07
N CYS A 204 -17.37 37.53 -4.78
CA CYS A 204 -18.01 38.35 -3.75
C CYS A 204 -17.45 39.77 -3.74
N LYS A 205 -16.13 39.94 -3.87
CA LYS A 205 -15.50 41.27 -3.92
C LYS A 205 -15.91 42.04 -5.19
N GLN A 206 -16.02 41.36 -6.33
CA GLN A 206 -16.52 41.95 -7.57
C GLN A 206 -17.98 42.35 -7.45
N GLU A 207 -18.84 41.49 -6.89
CA GLU A 207 -20.24 41.81 -6.62
C GLU A 207 -20.37 42.98 -5.66
N LEU A 208 -19.56 43.04 -4.60
CA LEU A 208 -19.54 44.14 -3.65
C LEU A 208 -19.09 45.44 -4.35
N SER A 209 -18.08 45.37 -5.23
CA SER A 209 -17.67 46.52 -6.05
C SER A 209 -18.71 46.92 -7.10
N ARG A 210 -19.46 45.95 -7.64
CA ARG A 210 -20.60 46.21 -8.53
C ARG A 210 -21.71 46.91 -7.76
N LEU A 211 -22.10 46.39 -6.59
CA LEU A 211 -23.11 46.99 -5.73
C LEU A 211 -22.71 48.39 -5.26
N ALA A 212 -21.44 48.59 -4.92
CA ALA A 212 -20.89 49.89 -4.53
C ALA A 212 -20.80 50.88 -5.70
N SER A 213 -20.55 50.41 -6.92
CA SER A 213 -20.48 51.26 -8.13
C SER A 213 -21.81 51.42 -8.85
N THR A 214 -22.80 50.57 -8.58
CA THR A 214 -24.19 50.80 -8.99
C THR A 214 -24.77 51.91 -8.14
N ASP A 215 -24.55 53.13 -8.60
CA ASP A 215 -25.40 54.29 -8.34
C ASP A 215 -26.88 53.97 -8.63
N ALA A 216 -27.22 52.85 -9.31
CA ALA A 216 -28.59 52.38 -9.48
C ALA A 216 -29.34 52.19 -8.16
N VAL A 217 -28.71 51.67 -7.10
CA VAL A 217 -29.40 51.52 -5.79
C VAL A 217 -29.51 52.88 -5.10
N ALA A 218 -28.50 53.74 -5.22
CA ALA A 218 -28.57 55.11 -4.73
C ALA A 218 -29.64 55.92 -5.48
N LEU A 219 -29.72 55.80 -6.80
CA LEU A 219 -30.70 56.41 -7.70
C LEU A 219 -32.09 55.89 -7.39
N GLN A 220 -32.27 54.58 -7.26
CA GLN A 220 -33.55 53.98 -6.89
C GLN A 220 -33.98 54.40 -5.49
N ASN A 221 -33.07 54.49 -4.52
CA ASN A 221 -33.38 55.06 -3.21
C ASN A 221 -33.72 56.55 -3.30
N THR A 222 -33.05 57.34 -4.16
CA THR A 222 -33.41 58.76 -4.35
C THR A 222 -34.75 58.92 -5.06
N GLU A 223 -35.10 58.02 -5.98
CA GLU A 223 -36.35 58.01 -6.73
C GLU A 223 -37.50 57.56 -5.84
N LEU A 224 -37.33 56.48 -5.07
CA LEU A 224 -38.27 56.07 -4.01
C LEU A 224 -38.44 57.16 -2.95
N MET A 225 -37.37 57.88 -2.57
CA MET A 225 -37.49 59.02 -1.66
C MET A 225 -38.26 60.19 -2.28
N LYS A 226 -38.13 60.43 -3.60
CA LYS A 226 -38.95 61.40 -4.32
C LYS A 226 -40.42 60.96 -4.39
N GLU A 227 -40.69 59.71 -4.74
CA GLU A 227 -42.03 59.13 -4.75
C GLU A 227 -42.68 59.17 -3.37
N LEU A 228 -41.94 58.83 -2.31
CA LEU A 228 -42.42 58.89 -0.93
C LEU A 228 -42.73 60.32 -0.50
N ASN A 229 -41.89 61.30 -0.88
CA ASN A 229 -42.17 62.71 -0.63
C ASN A 229 -43.37 63.22 -1.44
N GLN A 230 -43.54 62.77 -2.68
CA GLN A 230 -44.67 63.12 -3.52
C GLN A 230 -45.97 62.50 -3.00
N ALA A 231 -45.93 61.24 -2.54
CA ALA A 231 -47.03 60.59 -1.86
C ALA A 231 -47.40 61.32 -0.56
N ARG A 232 -46.41 61.73 0.24
CA ARG A 232 -46.63 62.58 1.43
C ARG A 232 -47.33 63.89 1.07
N TYR A 233 -46.86 64.57 0.03
CA TYR A 233 -47.47 65.79 -0.48
C TYR A 233 -48.93 65.57 -0.93
N VAL A 234 -49.21 64.48 -1.66
CA VAL A 234 -50.57 64.12 -2.07
C VAL A 234 -51.45 63.78 -0.87
N THR A 235 -50.95 63.05 0.14
CA THR A 235 -51.72 62.79 1.37
C THR A 235 -51.96 64.05 2.18
N GLU A 236 -51.02 64.98 2.23
CA GLU A 236 -51.22 66.29 2.85
C GLU A 236 -52.25 67.12 2.09
N GLN A 237 -52.17 67.18 0.75
CA GLN A 237 -53.20 67.81 -0.07
C GLN A 237 -54.58 67.15 0.13
N THR A 238 -54.64 65.83 0.20
CA THR A 238 -55.89 65.10 0.43
C THR A 238 -56.43 65.37 1.84
N LYS A 239 -55.55 65.47 2.85
CA LYS A 239 -55.95 65.92 4.19
C LYS A 239 -56.50 67.34 4.16
N LEU A 240 -55.86 68.26 3.44
CA LEU A 240 -56.31 69.64 3.30
C LEU A 240 -57.67 69.72 2.58
N ILE A 241 -57.87 68.92 1.53
CA ILE A 241 -59.13 68.77 0.80
C ILE A 241 -60.21 68.18 1.72
N ASN A 242 -59.89 67.13 2.48
CA ASN A 242 -60.83 66.53 3.41
C ASN A 242 -61.17 67.46 4.58
N GLU A 243 -60.22 68.26 5.05
CA GLU A 243 -60.45 69.26 6.09
C GLU A 243 -61.30 70.43 5.57
N THR A 244 -61.06 70.88 4.34
CA THR A 244 -61.90 71.89 3.68
C THR A 244 -63.30 71.36 3.38
N LEU A 245 -63.43 70.10 2.93
CA LEU A 245 -64.72 69.43 2.80
C LEU A 245 -65.42 69.30 4.15
N ALA A 246 -64.73 68.88 5.21
CA ALA A 246 -65.31 68.79 6.55
C ALA A 246 -65.80 70.17 7.06
N ARG A 247 -65.05 71.25 6.79
CA ARG A 247 -65.48 72.63 7.09
C ARG A 247 -66.68 73.05 6.25
N LEU A 248 -66.76 72.65 4.98
CA LEU A 248 -67.90 72.89 4.11
C LEU A 248 -69.14 72.10 4.56
N TYR A 249 -68.99 70.81 4.89
CA TYR A 249 -70.05 69.99 5.46
C TYR A 249 -70.54 70.52 6.80
N LEU A 250 -69.65 71.00 7.67
CA LEU A 250 -70.05 71.64 8.93
C LEU A 250 -70.85 72.92 8.64
N ARG A 251 -70.42 73.73 7.67
CA ARG A 251 -71.11 74.96 7.24
C ARG A 251 -72.47 74.66 6.60
N GLU A 252 -72.58 73.61 5.80
CA GLU A 252 -73.85 73.14 5.24
C GLU A 252 -74.76 72.53 6.30
N SER A 253 -74.22 71.80 7.28
CA SER A 253 -75.01 71.29 8.41
C SER A 253 -75.57 72.40 9.30
N LEU A 254 -74.83 73.52 9.44
CA LEU A 254 -75.30 74.70 10.16
C LEU A 254 -76.37 75.44 9.36
N LYS A 255 -76.23 75.54 8.03
CA LYS A 255 -77.29 76.04 7.15
C LYS A 255 -78.54 75.15 7.15
N ALA A 256 -78.38 73.82 7.19
CA ALA A 256 -79.49 72.89 7.29
C ALA A 256 -80.24 73.06 8.63
N LYS A 257 -79.52 73.28 9.73
CA LYS A 257 -80.13 73.60 11.03
C LYS A 257 -80.85 74.95 11.07
N GLU A 258 -80.35 75.95 10.35
CA GLU A 258 -81.07 77.23 10.16
C GLU A 258 -82.36 77.02 9.35
N ILE A 259 -82.30 76.26 8.27
CA ILE A 259 -83.48 75.92 7.43
C ILE A 259 -84.50 75.07 8.20
N ASP A 260 -84.05 74.13 9.05
CA ASP A 260 -84.95 73.33 9.90
C ASP A 260 -85.61 74.19 10.99
N SER A 261 -84.94 75.23 11.48
CA SER A 261 -85.53 76.20 12.43
C SER A 261 -86.55 77.13 11.77
N GLU A 262 -86.35 77.48 10.49
CA GLU A 262 -87.30 78.24 9.69
C GLU A 262 -88.50 77.38 9.27
N ALA A 263 -88.29 76.10 8.93
CA ALA A 263 -89.34 75.13 8.61
C ALA A 263 -90.23 74.78 9.81
N ALA A 264 -89.67 74.71 11.03
CA ALA A 264 -90.45 74.52 12.26
C ALA A 264 -91.36 75.73 12.55
N SER A 265 -90.91 76.96 12.25
CA SER A 265 -91.71 78.18 12.43
C SER A 265 -92.86 78.32 11.43
N LEU A 266 -92.70 77.74 10.22
CA LEU A 266 -93.73 77.73 9.17
C LEU A 266 -94.74 76.57 9.34
N ALA A 267 -94.32 75.44 9.93
CA ALA A 267 -95.21 74.32 10.26
C ALA A 267 -96.24 74.66 11.35
N ASP A 268 -95.86 75.47 12.34
CA ASP A 268 -96.77 75.95 13.39
C ASP A 268 -97.77 77.01 12.88
N GLN A 269 -97.43 77.74 11.82
CA GLN A 269 -98.34 78.69 11.14
C GLN A 269 -99.32 77.97 10.17
N LEU A 270 -98.92 76.84 9.57
CA LEU A 270 -99.77 76.03 8.70
C LEU A 270 -100.79 75.18 9.48
N ALA A 271 -100.43 74.72 10.68
CA ALA A 271 -101.30 73.94 11.56
C ALA A 271 -102.44 74.77 12.19
N ALA A 272 -102.29 76.09 12.28
CA ALA A 272 -103.34 77.02 12.70
C ALA A 272 -104.34 77.34 11.55
N ALA A 273 -103.87 77.42 10.31
CA ALA A 273 -104.70 77.67 9.12
C ALA A 273 -105.56 76.44 8.70
N HIS A 274 -105.07 75.22 8.91
CA HIS A 274 -105.80 73.98 8.57
C HIS A 274 -106.98 73.66 9.52
N ARG A 275 -107.15 74.37 10.65
CA ARG A 275 -108.29 74.19 11.56
C ARG A 275 -109.52 75.04 11.19
N GLU A 276 -109.36 76.10 10.39
CA GLU A 276 -110.50 76.90 9.88
C GLU A 276 -111.06 76.38 8.54
N VAL A 277 -110.23 75.77 7.69
CA VAL A 277 -110.64 75.26 6.38
C VAL A 277 -111.48 73.97 6.47
N ARG A 278 -111.35 73.21 7.56
CA ARG A 278 -112.11 71.96 7.80
C ARG A 278 -113.57 72.16 8.23
N ARG A 279 -114.01 73.41 8.47
CA ARG A 279 -115.39 73.74 8.89
C ARG A 279 -116.30 74.20 7.74
N ILE A 280 -115.77 74.30 6.51
CA ILE A 280 -116.48 74.79 5.32
C ILE A 280 -116.59 73.70 4.22
N ALA A 281 -115.87 72.58 4.35
CA ALA A 281 -115.77 71.53 3.32
C ALA A 281 -116.71 70.31 3.52
N GLU A 282 -117.76 70.43 4.33
CA GLU A 282 -118.77 69.36 4.55
C GLU A 282 -120.01 69.37 3.63
N PRO A 283 -120.31 70.39 2.79
CA PRO A 283 -121.38 70.29 1.80
C PRO A 283 -120.89 70.11 0.35
N LEU A 284 -119.63 69.71 0.13
CA LEU A 284 -119.10 69.33 -1.20
C LEU A 284 -118.91 67.80 -1.35
N GLU A 285 -119.17 67.02 -0.29
CA GLU A 285 -119.23 65.56 -0.31
C GLU A 285 -120.51 65.00 -0.99
N GLU A 286 -121.48 65.85 -1.36
CA GLU A 286 -122.69 65.42 -2.11
C GLU A 286 -122.64 65.70 -3.63
N THR A 287 -121.65 66.45 -4.14
CA THR A 287 -121.47 66.68 -5.59
C THR A 287 -120.34 65.86 -6.23
N ILE A 288 -119.45 65.29 -5.41
CA ILE A 288 -118.36 64.40 -5.88
C ILE A 288 -118.87 62.95 -6.14
N ALA A 289 -119.93 62.52 -5.46
CA ALA A 289 -120.61 61.25 -5.71
C ALA A 289 -121.29 61.13 -7.10
N GLN A 290 -121.50 62.25 -7.81
CA GLN A 290 -122.04 62.26 -9.18
C GLN A 290 -120.95 62.26 -10.27
N LEU A 291 -119.68 62.53 -9.92
CA LEU A 291 -118.54 62.52 -10.86
C LEU A 291 -117.68 61.24 -10.74
N GLU A 292 -117.74 60.53 -9.61
CA GLU A 292 -117.10 59.21 -9.45
C GLU A 292 -117.76 58.11 -10.32
N ASN A 293 -119.03 58.28 -10.71
CA ASN A 293 -119.72 57.41 -11.68
C ASN A 293 -119.33 57.66 -13.15
N GLN A 294 -118.62 58.74 -13.48
CA GLN A 294 -118.08 59.01 -14.83
C GLN A 294 -116.58 58.66 -14.96
N VAL A 295 -115.86 58.53 -13.85
CA VAL A 295 -114.46 58.08 -13.83
C VAL A 295 -114.35 56.55 -13.85
N ALA A 296 -115.37 55.82 -13.37
CA ALA A 296 -115.46 54.36 -13.48
C ALA A 296 -115.76 53.84 -14.91
N SER A 297 -116.41 54.63 -15.77
CA SER A 297 -116.63 54.26 -17.18
C SER A 297 -115.40 54.51 -18.06
N LEU A 298 -114.49 55.39 -17.65
CA LEU A 298 -113.24 55.69 -18.37
C LEU A 298 -112.04 54.87 -17.87
N SER A 299 -112.06 54.37 -16.62
CA SER A 299 -111.07 53.38 -16.16
C SER A 299 -111.29 51.99 -16.79
N PHE A 300 -112.52 51.63 -17.16
CA PHE A 300 -112.83 50.42 -17.94
C PHE A 300 -112.33 50.51 -19.40
N GLU A 301 -112.35 51.71 -20.01
CA GLU A 301 -111.77 51.92 -21.35
C GLU A 301 -110.24 52.03 -21.32
N PHE A 302 -109.65 52.54 -20.23
CA PHE A 302 -108.20 52.61 -20.05
C PHE A 302 -107.58 51.22 -19.79
N GLU A 303 -108.27 50.33 -19.08
CA GLU A 303 -107.80 48.96 -18.80
C GLU A 303 -108.00 48.03 -20.02
N LYS A 304 -109.01 48.30 -20.85
CA LYS A 304 -109.19 47.68 -22.18
C LYS A 304 -108.14 48.16 -23.20
N ALA A 305 -107.76 49.44 -23.17
CA ALA A 305 -106.69 50.00 -24.00
C ALA A 305 -105.28 49.54 -23.56
N ASN A 306 -105.09 49.23 -22.27
CA ASN A 306 -103.83 48.68 -21.75
C ASN A 306 -103.67 47.17 -22.03
N GLN A 307 -104.79 46.43 -22.20
CA GLN A 307 -104.81 45.08 -22.77
C GLN A 307 -104.51 45.10 -24.28
N GLU A 308 -105.06 46.05 -25.04
CA GLU A 308 -104.77 46.24 -26.47
C GLU A 308 -103.32 46.75 -26.73
N SER A 309 -102.72 47.48 -25.79
CA SER A 309 -101.31 47.91 -25.84
C SER A 309 -100.31 46.75 -25.63
N ASN A 310 -100.67 45.75 -24.82
CA ASN A 310 -99.86 44.55 -24.66
C ASN A 310 -100.06 43.54 -25.81
N GLU A 311 -101.25 43.45 -26.41
CA GLU A 311 -101.47 42.70 -27.65
C GLU A 311 -100.78 43.32 -28.88
N THR A 312 -100.61 44.66 -28.92
CA THR A 312 -99.86 45.34 -30.00
C THR A 312 -98.34 45.27 -29.81
N ARG A 313 -97.88 45.03 -28.57
CA ARG A 313 -96.46 44.73 -28.25
C ARG A 313 -96.07 43.29 -28.61
N GLU A 314 -96.99 42.33 -28.55
CA GLU A 314 -96.81 40.99 -29.13
C GLU A 314 -96.93 40.99 -30.67
N LYS A 315 -97.78 41.85 -31.26
CA LYS A 315 -97.87 42.04 -32.73
C LYS A 315 -96.68 42.81 -33.34
N LEU A 316 -95.90 43.54 -32.54
CA LEU A 316 -94.64 44.19 -32.97
C LEU A 316 -93.44 43.24 -33.00
N LEU A 317 -93.49 42.13 -32.25
CA LEU A 317 -92.53 41.02 -32.36
C LEU A 317 -92.84 40.11 -33.58
N ALA A 318 -94.10 40.04 -34.01
CA ALA A 318 -94.50 39.43 -35.30
C ALA A 318 -94.18 40.32 -36.53
N LEU A 319 -94.06 41.64 -36.38
CA LEU A 319 -93.68 42.57 -37.46
C LEU A 319 -92.18 42.59 -37.79
N ASN A 320 -91.34 41.97 -36.96
CA ASN A 320 -89.93 41.73 -37.27
C ASN A 320 -89.73 40.46 -38.13
N GLU A 321 -90.69 39.53 -38.14
CA GLU A 321 -90.79 38.42 -39.10
C GLU A 321 -91.33 38.86 -40.47
N ILE A 322 -92.09 39.97 -40.52
CA ILE A 322 -92.51 40.63 -41.79
C ILE A 322 -91.35 41.42 -42.43
N ARG A 323 -90.26 41.70 -41.70
CA ARG A 323 -89.04 42.29 -42.27
C ARG A 323 -88.22 41.27 -43.07
N SER A 324 -88.32 39.98 -42.75
CA SER A 324 -87.84 38.88 -43.61
C SER A 324 -88.71 38.67 -44.85
N GLU A 325 -90.03 38.90 -44.77
CA GLU A 325 -90.94 38.83 -45.94
C GLU A 325 -90.86 40.07 -46.84
N ARG A 326 -90.41 41.22 -46.32
CA ARG A 326 -90.09 42.41 -47.13
C ARG A 326 -88.91 42.18 -48.08
N ASN A 327 -87.94 41.34 -47.70
CA ASN A 327 -86.84 40.94 -48.59
C ASN A 327 -87.33 40.00 -49.71
N PHE A 328 -88.35 39.19 -49.42
CA PHE A 328 -89.00 38.29 -50.39
C PHE A 328 -89.94 39.04 -51.38
N LEU A 329 -90.58 40.13 -50.95
CA LEU A 329 -91.44 40.97 -51.81
C LEU A 329 -90.67 42.04 -52.60
N LYS A 330 -89.44 42.40 -52.19
CA LYS A 330 -88.56 43.29 -52.97
C LYS A 330 -88.02 42.61 -54.24
N GLU A 331 -87.83 41.28 -54.22
CA GLU A 331 -87.55 40.45 -55.41
C GLU A 331 -88.76 40.32 -56.36
N ARG A 332 -90.00 40.41 -55.85
CA ARG A 332 -91.21 40.42 -56.71
C ARG A 332 -91.50 41.80 -57.31
N LEU A 333 -91.07 42.88 -56.67
CA LEU A 333 -91.27 44.25 -57.15
C LEU A 333 -90.31 44.60 -58.30
N SER A 334 -89.09 44.04 -58.32
CA SER A 334 -88.21 44.14 -59.49
C SER A 334 -88.75 43.41 -60.73
N HIS A 335 -89.67 42.46 -60.54
CA HIS A 335 -90.32 41.72 -61.63
C HIS A 335 -91.54 42.45 -62.20
N ALA A 336 -92.17 43.35 -61.44
CA ALA A 336 -93.33 44.16 -61.86
C ALA A 336 -92.94 45.55 -62.40
N GLU A 337 -91.81 46.12 -61.97
CA GLU A 337 -91.28 47.37 -62.54
C GLU A 337 -90.76 47.19 -63.98
N ALA A 338 -90.39 45.96 -64.36
CA ALA A 338 -90.12 45.61 -65.76
C ALA A 338 -91.38 45.57 -66.66
N GLU A 339 -92.58 45.46 -66.07
CA GLU A 339 -93.85 45.38 -66.78
C GLU A 339 -94.50 46.78 -66.98
N ILE A 340 -94.14 47.77 -66.15
CA ILE A 340 -94.58 49.17 -66.29
C ILE A 340 -93.75 49.95 -67.33
N ALA A 341 -92.56 49.45 -67.69
CA ALA A 341 -91.77 49.92 -68.83
C ALA A 341 -92.50 49.77 -70.19
N ILE A 342 -93.63 49.07 -70.24
CA ILE A 342 -94.36 48.74 -71.47
C ILE A 342 -95.65 49.58 -71.66
N LEU A 343 -96.07 50.41 -70.70
CA LEU A 343 -97.39 51.08 -70.75
C LEU A 343 -97.43 52.61 -70.62
N GLN A 344 -96.33 53.35 -70.82
CA GLN A 344 -96.37 54.83 -70.93
C GLN A 344 -95.68 55.43 -72.16
N GLU A 345 -95.58 54.64 -73.24
CA GLU A 345 -95.49 55.17 -74.60
C GLU A 345 -96.92 55.49 -75.10
N LYS A 346 -97.44 56.69 -74.78
CA LYS A 346 -98.49 57.42 -75.55
C LYS A 346 -98.72 58.83 -74.98
N LYS A 347 -97.97 59.79 -75.54
CA LYS A 347 -98.16 61.26 -75.60
C LYS A 347 -99.57 61.68 -76.11
N PRO A 348 -100.01 62.98 -76.18
CA PRO A 348 -99.23 64.24 -76.30
C PRO A 348 -99.83 65.55 -75.68
N VAL A 349 -99.15 66.68 -75.96
CA VAL A 349 -99.56 68.13 -75.98
C VAL A 349 -99.85 68.77 -74.61
N VAL A 350 -99.25 69.89 -74.17
CA VAL A 350 -98.93 71.19 -74.80
C VAL A 350 -97.73 71.85 -74.09
N ASP A 351 -96.89 72.52 -74.87
CA ASP A 351 -95.99 73.64 -74.54
C ASP A 351 -96.74 74.81 -73.81
N PRO A 352 -96.12 75.94 -73.36
CA PRO A 352 -94.72 76.35 -73.47
C PRO A 352 -94.10 77.01 -72.21
N LEU A 353 -92.77 77.23 -72.27
CA LEU A 353 -92.04 78.32 -71.58
C LEU A 353 -91.82 78.20 -70.05
N ALA A 354 -90.82 77.44 -69.63
CA ALA A 354 -89.95 77.82 -68.49
C ALA A 354 -88.75 76.88 -68.34
N GLU A 355 -87.55 77.47 -68.38
CA GLU A 355 -86.33 77.00 -67.72
C GLU A 355 -85.46 75.95 -68.44
N GLU A 356 -85.24 76.28 -69.72
CA GLU A 356 -84.02 76.26 -70.54
C GLU A 356 -82.63 75.97 -69.94
N LYS A 357 -82.38 75.94 -68.63
CA LYS A 357 -80.99 75.91 -68.12
C LYS A 357 -80.74 74.96 -66.94
N LEU A 358 -81.76 74.24 -66.47
CA LEU A 358 -81.69 73.49 -65.21
C LEU A 358 -81.42 71.98 -65.34
N ARG A 359 -81.54 71.35 -66.52
CA ARG A 359 -81.21 69.91 -66.67
C ARG A 359 -79.96 69.57 -67.46
N ALA A 360 -79.33 70.52 -68.14
CA ALA A 360 -77.97 70.32 -68.66
C ALA A 360 -76.96 70.13 -67.50
N ALA A 361 -77.19 70.79 -66.35
CA ALA A 361 -76.48 70.54 -65.09
C ALA A 361 -76.77 69.16 -64.46
N LEU A 362 -77.81 68.46 -64.91
CA LEU A 362 -78.12 67.09 -64.50
C LEU A 362 -77.43 66.03 -65.37
N GLN A 363 -76.89 66.39 -66.54
CA GLN A 363 -76.14 65.47 -67.42
C GLN A 363 -74.63 65.38 -67.08
N GLU A 364 -74.05 66.37 -66.41
CA GLU A 364 -72.64 66.31 -65.94
C GLU A 364 -72.50 65.62 -64.56
N VAL A 365 -73.59 65.55 -63.78
CA VAL A 365 -73.66 64.82 -62.50
C VAL A 365 -73.95 63.31 -62.72
N GLU A 366 -74.54 62.92 -63.84
CA GLU A 366 -74.75 61.52 -64.21
C GLU A 366 -73.49 60.83 -64.77
N THR A 367 -72.60 61.57 -65.44
CA THR A 367 -71.32 61.03 -65.95
C THR A 367 -70.28 60.82 -64.85
N LEU A 368 -70.28 61.67 -63.80
CA LEU A 368 -69.44 61.48 -62.60
C LEU A 368 -69.96 60.39 -61.65
N LYS A 369 -71.28 60.07 -61.67
CA LYS A 369 -71.84 58.90 -60.96
C LYS A 369 -71.49 57.56 -61.63
N GLN A 370 -71.35 57.52 -62.95
CA GLN A 370 -70.93 56.30 -63.66
C GLN A 370 -69.45 55.94 -63.43
N GLN A 371 -68.56 56.93 -63.25
CA GLN A 371 -67.15 56.67 -62.89
C GLN A 371 -66.96 56.24 -61.42
N ALA A 372 -67.85 56.66 -60.50
CA ALA A 372 -67.85 56.20 -59.11
C ALA A 372 -68.33 54.74 -58.97
N VAL A 373 -69.31 54.31 -59.78
CA VAL A 373 -69.83 52.93 -59.78
C VAL A 373 -68.83 51.92 -60.39
N GLU A 374 -68.02 52.34 -61.36
CA GLU A 374 -66.95 51.49 -61.92
C GLU A 374 -65.73 51.34 -60.98
N GLN A 375 -65.39 52.35 -60.18
CA GLN A 375 -64.34 52.24 -59.15
C GLN A 375 -64.81 51.48 -57.90
N GLU A 376 -66.09 51.57 -57.53
CA GLU A 376 -66.68 50.80 -56.42
C GLU A 376 -66.77 49.31 -56.79
N GLY A 377 -67.08 48.97 -58.05
CA GLY A 377 -67.06 47.60 -58.58
C GLY A 377 -65.68 46.94 -58.55
N LEU A 378 -64.62 47.66 -58.94
CA LEU A 378 -63.25 47.15 -58.92
C LEU A 378 -62.69 46.97 -57.49
N LEU A 379 -63.17 47.79 -56.54
CA LEU A 379 -62.84 47.66 -55.12
C LEU A 379 -63.62 46.53 -54.44
N THR A 380 -64.89 46.30 -54.78
CA THR A 380 -65.66 45.15 -54.24
C THR A 380 -65.14 43.80 -54.72
N GLN A 381 -64.66 43.69 -55.97
CA GLN A 381 -64.06 42.45 -56.47
C GLN A 381 -62.72 42.13 -55.79
N LYS A 382 -61.86 43.14 -55.55
CA LYS A 382 -60.60 42.96 -54.80
C LYS A 382 -60.80 42.71 -53.30
N LEU A 383 -61.87 43.23 -52.71
CA LEU A 383 -62.21 43.02 -51.30
C LEU A 383 -62.84 41.63 -51.07
N GLN A 384 -63.48 41.05 -52.09
CA GLN A 384 -64.03 39.69 -52.06
C GLN A 384 -62.95 38.61 -52.30
N GLU A 385 -61.96 38.87 -53.15
CA GLU A 385 -60.77 38.00 -53.32
C GLU A 385 -59.82 38.05 -52.10
N ALA A 386 -59.70 39.21 -51.44
CA ALA A 386 -58.94 39.35 -50.19
C ALA A 386 -59.63 38.69 -48.98
N LYS A 387 -60.98 38.73 -48.89
CA LYS A 387 -61.73 38.02 -47.85
C LYS A 387 -61.65 36.50 -47.99
N GLY A 388 -61.75 35.97 -49.22
CA GLY A 388 -61.58 34.53 -49.47
C GLY A 388 -60.16 34.02 -49.16
N SER A 389 -59.13 34.84 -49.38
CA SER A 389 -57.74 34.48 -49.05
C SER A 389 -57.43 34.56 -47.55
N ILE A 390 -58.17 35.39 -46.79
CA ILE A 390 -58.03 35.52 -45.33
C ILE A 390 -58.81 34.43 -44.60
N GLU A 391 -60.01 34.05 -45.06
CA GLU A 391 -60.78 32.95 -44.45
C GLU A 391 -60.10 31.59 -44.64
N HIS A 392 -59.49 31.34 -45.81
CA HIS A 392 -58.73 30.12 -46.06
C HIS A 392 -57.39 30.07 -45.30
N ALA A 393 -56.80 31.23 -44.98
CA ALA A 393 -55.61 31.34 -44.14
C ALA A 393 -55.92 31.20 -42.64
N VAL A 394 -57.08 31.70 -42.18
CA VAL A 394 -57.54 31.56 -40.79
C VAL A 394 -58.03 30.13 -40.49
N GLU A 395 -58.64 29.44 -41.45
CA GLU A 395 -58.96 28.00 -41.30
C GLU A 395 -57.70 27.12 -41.38
N GLN A 396 -56.71 27.45 -42.20
CA GLN A 396 -55.42 26.75 -42.18
C GLN A 396 -54.62 27.06 -40.91
N GLU A 397 -54.67 28.26 -40.35
CA GLU A 397 -54.01 28.62 -39.09
C GLU A 397 -54.70 27.97 -37.89
N ALA A 398 -56.04 27.83 -37.89
CA ALA A 398 -56.77 27.08 -36.86
C ALA A 398 -56.48 25.57 -36.93
N LEU A 399 -56.44 24.99 -38.14
CA LEU A 399 -56.15 23.56 -38.34
C LEU A 399 -54.66 23.23 -38.10
N LEU A 400 -53.74 24.18 -38.38
CA LEU A 400 -52.33 24.08 -38.00
C LEU A 400 -52.13 24.37 -36.51
N SER A 401 -52.88 25.27 -35.88
CA SER A 401 -52.85 25.52 -34.44
C SER A 401 -53.35 24.32 -33.64
N GLU A 402 -54.35 23.60 -34.15
CA GLU A 402 -54.89 22.38 -33.52
C GLU A 402 -53.93 21.21 -33.72
N LYS A 403 -53.37 21.03 -34.94
CA LYS A 403 -52.29 20.06 -35.19
C LYS A 403 -50.99 20.38 -34.48
N LEU A 404 -50.69 21.65 -34.18
CA LEU A 404 -49.51 22.08 -33.44
C LEU A 404 -49.75 21.96 -31.92
N LYS A 405 -51.00 22.04 -31.44
CA LYS A 405 -51.38 21.65 -30.06
C LYS A 405 -51.40 20.13 -29.87
N GLU A 406 -51.86 19.36 -30.86
CA GLU A 406 -51.77 17.90 -30.85
C GLU A 406 -50.32 17.43 -31.00
N ALA A 407 -49.52 18.02 -31.89
CA ALA A 407 -48.10 17.71 -32.03
C ALA A 407 -47.26 18.22 -30.84
N MET A 408 -47.59 19.35 -30.20
CA MET A 408 -46.96 19.76 -28.93
C MET A 408 -47.45 18.92 -27.74
N GLY A 409 -48.67 18.38 -27.80
CA GLY A 409 -49.19 17.36 -26.89
C GLY A 409 -48.45 16.03 -27.04
N GLU A 410 -48.21 15.59 -28.27
CA GLU A 410 -47.43 14.38 -28.57
C GLU A 410 -45.92 14.60 -28.35
N ILE A 411 -45.37 15.79 -28.57
CA ILE A 411 -43.97 16.13 -28.25
C ILE A 411 -43.78 16.32 -26.73
N SER A 412 -44.78 16.77 -25.98
CA SER A 412 -44.72 16.78 -24.51
C SER A 412 -44.92 15.38 -23.91
N PHE A 413 -45.74 14.53 -24.53
CA PHE A 413 -45.90 13.13 -24.15
C PHE A 413 -44.69 12.25 -24.56
N LEU A 414 -44.07 12.49 -25.71
CA LEU A 414 -42.82 11.83 -26.15
C LEU A 414 -41.55 12.44 -25.53
N LYS A 415 -41.58 13.68 -25.01
CA LYS A 415 -40.55 14.18 -24.08
C LYS A 415 -40.73 13.65 -22.66
N GLN A 416 -41.92 13.16 -22.30
CA GLN A 416 -42.18 12.44 -21.04
C GLN A 416 -42.05 10.92 -21.15
N GLN A 417 -41.89 10.36 -22.36
CA GLN A 417 -41.52 8.96 -22.57
C GLN A 417 -40.47 8.84 -23.68
N LYS A 418 -39.22 8.55 -23.23
CA LYS A 418 -38.02 8.17 -24.01
C LYS A 418 -37.12 9.31 -24.49
N CYS A 419 -36.46 9.96 -23.54
CA CYS A 419 -35.04 9.72 -23.37
C CYS A 419 -34.88 9.28 -21.92
N ASP A 420 -34.60 7.99 -21.67
CA ASP A 420 -34.30 7.55 -20.32
C ASP A 420 -33.18 8.45 -19.77
N PRO A 421 -33.43 9.20 -18.67
CA PRO A 421 -32.37 9.95 -18.01
C PRO A 421 -31.21 9.03 -17.63
N GLU A 422 -31.48 7.73 -17.45
CA GLU A 422 -30.46 6.68 -17.33
C GLU A 422 -29.54 6.55 -18.53
N ILE A 423 -29.99 6.67 -19.79
CA ILE A 423 -29.10 6.50 -20.95
C ILE A 423 -28.27 7.77 -21.20
N ALA A 424 -28.84 8.95 -20.98
CA ALA A 424 -28.10 10.20 -21.08
C ALA A 424 -27.10 10.34 -19.92
N GLU A 425 -27.47 9.99 -18.69
CA GLU A 425 -26.53 9.87 -17.57
C GLU A 425 -25.52 8.75 -17.81
N GLN A 426 -25.89 7.59 -18.36
CA GLN A 426 -24.96 6.51 -18.66
C GLN A 426 -23.99 6.87 -19.79
N LEU A 427 -24.41 7.67 -20.77
CA LEU A 427 -23.53 8.14 -21.85
C LEU A 427 -22.58 9.22 -21.35
N ASP A 428 -23.05 10.17 -20.52
CA ASP A 428 -22.22 11.19 -19.90
C ASP A 428 -21.29 10.58 -18.83
N PHE A 429 -21.78 9.58 -18.09
CA PHE A 429 -20.98 8.74 -17.20
C PHE A 429 -19.98 7.90 -17.98
N ALA A 430 -20.34 7.29 -19.10
CA ALA A 430 -19.41 6.54 -19.95
C ALA A 430 -18.36 7.47 -20.57
N GLN A 431 -18.71 8.68 -20.99
CA GLN A 431 -17.77 9.67 -21.50
C GLN A 431 -16.83 10.20 -20.41
N ARG A 432 -17.33 10.50 -19.21
CA ARG A 432 -16.50 10.83 -18.04
C ARG A 432 -15.60 9.68 -17.65
N LYS A 433 -16.11 8.45 -17.64
CA LYS A 433 -15.34 7.24 -17.32
C LYS A 433 -14.30 6.92 -18.39
N VAL A 434 -14.59 7.15 -19.67
CA VAL A 434 -13.61 7.04 -20.76
C VAL A 434 -12.54 8.13 -20.64
N TYR A 435 -12.90 9.35 -20.26
CA TYR A 435 -11.94 10.43 -19.99
C TYR A 435 -11.06 10.12 -18.77
N GLU A 436 -11.65 9.64 -17.67
CA GLU A 436 -10.92 9.16 -16.48
C GLU A 436 -10.00 7.97 -16.81
N LEU A 437 -10.49 6.99 -17.58
CA LEU A 437 -9.68 5.86 -18.04
C LEU A 437 -8.55 6.31 -18.99
N SER A 438 -8.77 7.35 -19.79
CA SER A 438 -7.72 7.94 -20.64
C SER A 438 -6.62 8.63 -19.83
N GLN A 439 -6.92 9.11 -18.62
CA GLN A 439 -5.91 9.61 -17.67
C GLN A 439 -5.21 8.46 -16.92
N ILE A 440 -5.88 7.32 -16.74
CA ILE A 440 -5.30 6.11 -16.13
C ILE A 440 -4.37 5.37 -17.09
N GLU A 441 -4.61 5.42 -18.40
CA GLU A 441 -3.77 4.73 -19.40
C GLU A 441 -2.27 5.15 -19.38
N PRO A 442 -1.90 6.45 -19.31
CA PRO A 442 -0.50 6.84 -19.16
C PRO A 442 0.08 6.42 -17.80
N LEU A 443 -0.70 6.45 -16.72
CA LEU A 443 -0.27 5.94 -15.41
C LEU A 443 -0.03 4.43 -15.44
N TYR A 444 -0.88 3.67 -16.11
CA TYR A 444 -0.70 2.24 -16.33
C TYR A 444 0.53 1.94 -17.19
N LYS A 445 0.77 2.71 -18.25
CA LYS A 445 2.01 2.60 -19.06
C LYS A 445 3.25 2.90 -18.23
N GLN A 446 3.19 3.92 -17.37
CA GLN A 446 4.29 4.27 -16.47
C GLN A 446 4.52 3.18 -15.41
N LEU A 447 3.46 2.65 -14.81
CA LEU A 447 3.53 1.55 -13.83
C LEU A 447 4.09 0.28 -14.47
N LYS A 448 3.62 -0.06 -15.69
CA LYS A 448 4.15 -1.19 -16.46
C LYS A 448 5.63 -1.03 -16.75
N LYS A 449 6.06 0.17 -17.17
CA LYS A 449 7.48 0.50 -17.39
C LYS A 449 8.30 0.35 -16.10
N GLN A 450 7.79 0.82 -14.96
CA GLN A 450 8.43 0.63 -13.65
C GLN A 450 8.52 -0.84 -13.25
N PHE A 451 7.51 -1.65 -13.56
CA PHE A 451 7.55 -3.09 -13.33
C PHE A 451 8.61 -3.75 -14.21
N GLU A 452 8.68 -3.41 -15.50
CA GLU A 452 9.71 -3.93 -16.41
C GLU A 452 11.12 -3.51 -15.98
N GLU A 453 11.34 -2.26 -15.57
CA GLU A 453 12.61 -1.77 -15.03
C GLU A 453 12.99 -2.50 -13.73
N LYS A 454 12.06 -2.64 -12.77
CA LYS A 454 12.30 -3.39 -11.54
C LYS A 454 12.59 -4.86 -11.81
N ASN A 455 11.90 -5.48 -12.76
CA ASN A 455 12.13 -6.88 -13.11
C ASN A 455 13.51 -7.06 -13.76
N GLN A 456 13.93 -6.12 -14.63
CA GLN A 456 15.29 -6.11 -15.19
C GLN A 456 16.35 -5.94 -14.11
N ILE A 457 16.15 -5.02 -13.16
CA ILE A 457 17.06 -4.85 -12.02
C ILE A 457 17.12 -6.14 -11.22
N LEU A 458 15.96 -6.74 -10.88
CA LEU A 458 15.91 -7.99 -10.11
C LEU A 458 16.64 -9.14 -10.81
N HIS A 459 16.54 -9.26 -12.14
CA HIS A 459 17.32 -10.22 -12.91
C HIS A 459 18.83 -9.92 -12.88
N LYS A 460 19.23 -8.64 -12.99
CA LYS A 460 20.64 -8.23 -12.85
C LYS A 460 21.18 -8.53 -11.46
N THR A 461 20.46 -8.14 -10.41
CA THR A 461 20.85 -8.39 -9.02
C THR A 461 20.94 -9.89 -8.75
N ARG A 462 20.00 -10.70 -9.28
CA ARG A 462 20.08 -12.16 -9.17
C ARG A 462 21.32 -12.73 -9.84
N ALA A 463 21.69 -12.23 -11.02
CA ALA A 463 22.90 -12.66 -11.72
C ALA A 463 24.17 -12.24 -10.96
N GLU A 464 24.21 -11.03 -10.40
CA GLU A 464 25.31 -10.55 -9.56
C GLU A 464 25.45 -11.37 -8.28
N LEU A 465 24.33 -11.71 -7.63
CA LEU A 465 24.30 -12.54 -6.42
C LEU A 465 24.81 -13.95 -6.71
N PHE A 466 24.36 -14.56 -7.82
CA PHE A 466 24.90 -15.84 -8.26
C PHE A 466 26.40 -15.77 -8.55
N LYS A 467 26.87 -14.69 -9.17
CA LYS A 467 28.29 -14.49 -9.45
C LYS A 467 29.10 -14.38 -8.15
N ALA A 468 28.64 -13.58 -7.20
CA ALA A 468 29.26 -13.44 -5.88
C ALA A 468 29.27 -14.77 -5.11
N ASP A 469 28.19 -15.54 -5.14
CA ASP A 469 28.14 -16.88 -4.53
C ASP A 469 29.14 -17.83 -5.18
N THR A 470 29.26 -17.84 -6.51
CA THR A 470 30.28 -18.66 -7.18
C THR A 470 31.70 -18.23 -6.87
N GLU A 471 31.96 -16.93 -6.71
CA GLU A 471 33.27 -16.41 -6.31
C GLU A 471 33.59 -16.79 -4.85
N LEU A 472 32.62 -16.67 -3.93
CA LEU A 472 32.77 -17.12 -2.54
C LEU A 472 33.04 -18.62 -2.44
N LEU A 473 32.32 -19.43 -3.23
CA LEU A 473 32.48 -20.89 -3.24
C LEU A 473 33.86 -21.27 -3.78
N ARG A 474 34.35 -20.55 -4.80
CA ARG A 474 35.72 -20.69 -5.30
C ARG A 474 36.75 -20.32 -4.23
N ILE A 475 36.60 -19.20 -3.54
CA ILE A 475 37.49 -18.79 -2.44
C ILE A 475 37.49 -19.83 -1.32
N LYS A 476 36.33 -20.41 -0.99
CA LYS A 476 36.25 -21.50 0.00
C LYS A 476 37.02 -22.74 -0.46
N MET A 477 36.85 -23.17 -1.70
CA MET A 477 37.60 -24.30 -2.25
C MET A 477 39.10 -24.02 -2.30
N ASP A 478 39.51 -22.81 -2.68
CA ASP A 478 40.92 -22.41 -2.69
C ASP A 478 41.49 -22.37 -1.27
N LYS A 479 40.70 -21.96 -0.27
CA LYS A 479 41.09 -21.97 1.15
C LYS A 479 41.19 -23.40 1.71
N GLU A 480 40.22 -24.26 1.41
CA GLU A 480 40.25 -25.68 1.78
C GLU A 480 41.42 -26.41 1.11
N ALA A 481 41.78 -26.06 -0.13
CA ALA A 481 42.97 -26.56 -0.79
C ALA A 481 44.26 -26.07 -0.09
N PHE A 482 44.30 -24.82 0.36
CA PHE A 482 45.41 -24.28 1.17
C PHE A 482 45.52 -24.93 2.56
N ASP A 483 44.40 -25.32 3.17
CA ASP A 483 44.39 -26.01 4.47
C ASP A 483 44.78 -27.50 4.35
N LEU A 484 44.71 -28.09 3.15
CA LEU A 484 45.10 -29.48 2.86
C LEU A 484 46.56 -29.65 2.44
N ASP A 485 47.19 -28.61 1.89
CA ASP A 485 48.63 -28.56 1.72
C ASP A 485 49.27 -28.22 3.09
N ALA A 486 49.47 -29.27 3.89
CA ALA A 486 50.25 -29.19 5.13
C ALA A 486 51.49 -28.33 4.88
N LEU A 487 51.57 -27.20 5.59
CA LEU A 487 52.67 -26.26 5.50
C LEU A 487 53.98 -27.07 5.50
N PRO A 488 54.93 -26.80 4.59
CA PRO A 488 56.21 -27.47 4.58
C PRO A 488 56.74 -27.46 6.01
N LYS A 489 57.16 -28.62 6.54
CA LYS A 489 57.52 -28.79 7.96
C LYS A 489 58.53 -27.74 8.45
N GLU A 490 59.32 -27.18 7.53
CA GLU A 490 60.22 -26.05 7.76
C GLU A 490 59.47 -24.77 8.19
N VAL A 491 58.35 -24.44 7.54
CA VAL A 491 57.52 -23.27 7.84
C VAL A 491 56.72 -23.47 9.12
N GLU A 492 56.25 -24.68 9.42
CA GLU A 492 55.64 -24.99 10.73
C GLU A 492 56.64 -24.84 11.87
N ALA A 493 57.89 -25.26 11.66
CA ALA A 493 58.96 -25.11 12.65
C ALA A 493 59.33 -23.64 12.86
N GLU A 494 59.40 -22.83 11.81
CA GLU A 494 59.62 -21.38 11.90
C GLU A 494 58.43 -20.65 12.56
N LEU A 495 57.19 -20.99 12.22
CA LEU A 495 56.01 -20.45 12.90
C LEU A 495 55.99 -20.82 14.38
N SER A 496 56.38 -22.05 14.73
CA SER A 496 56.51 -22.47 16.12
C SER A 496 57.63 -21.73 16.84
N SER A 497 58.74 -21.40 16.19
CA SER A 497 59.82 -20.64 16.82
C SER A 497 59.40 -19.18 17.02
N LEU A 498 58.78 -18.56 16.02
CA LEU A 498 58.25 -17.21 16.09
C LEU A 498 57.14 -17.07 17.13
N CYS A 499 56.26 -18.06 17.30
CA CYS A 499 55.26 -18.04 18.37
C CYS A 499 55.91 -18.10 19.76
N LYS A 500 56.98 -18.90 19.93
CA LYS A 500 57.73 -18.93 21.19
C LYS A 500 58.43 -17.61 21.47
N GLU A 501 58.99 -16.98 20.45
CA GLU A 501 59.62 -15.66 20.54
C GLU A 501 58.59 -14.57 20.86
N ALA A 502 57.42 -14.59 20.22
CA ALA A 502 56.34 -13.66 20.51
C ALA A 502 55.80 -13.79 21.95
N LEU A 503 55.62 -15.02 22.44
CA LEU A 503 55.21 -15.27 23.83
C LEU A 503 56.28 -14.79 24.83
N ALA A 504 57.55 -15.04 24.56
CA ALA A 504 58.64 -14.55 25.39
C ALA A 504 58.68 -13.01 25.44
N LEU A 505 58.42 -12.34 24.32
CA LEU A 505 58.33 -10.89 24.26
C LEU A 505 57.08 -10.35 24.97
N GLU A 506 55.95 -11.06 24.93
CA GLU A 506 54.76 -10.70 25.70
C GLU A 506 54.99 -10.83 27.21
N GLU A 507 55.65 -11.90 27.65
CA GLU A 507 56.06 -12.08 29.05
C GLU A 507 57.01 -10.94 29.49
N GLU A 508 58.04 -10.63 28.70
CA GLU A 508 58.95 -9.51 28.98
C GLU A 508 58.19 -8.18 29.06
N ASN A 509 57.23 -7.96 28.17
CA ASN A 509 56.43 -6.73 28.17
C ASN A 509 55.49 -6.66 29.39
N LEU A 510 54.95 -7.78 29.86
CA LEU A 510 54.19 -7.86 31.10
C LEU A 510 55.07 -7.57 32.32
N GLU A 511 56.27 -8.15 32.39
CA GLU A 511 57.25 -7.86 33.44
C GLU A 511 57.64 -6.38 33.46
N LEU A 512 57.87 -5.78 32.28
CA LEU A 512 58.16 -4.36 32.16
C LEU A 512 56.96 -3.50 32.59
N GLN A 513 55.73 -3.90 32.25
CA GLN A 513 54.53 -3.19 32.72
C GLN A 513 54.37 -3.30 34.24
N GLU A 514 54.66 -4.46 34.84
CA GLU A 514 54.64 -4.64 36.28
C GLU A 514 55.71 -3.79 36.97
N LEU A 515 56.92 -3.73 36.40
CA LEU A 515 58.02 -2.90 36.87
C LEU A 515 57.71 -1.40 36.77
N VAL A 516 57.08 -0.98 35.67
CA VAL A 516 56.58 0.38 35.49
C VAL A 516 55.46 0.67 36.49
N SER A 517 54.56 -0.28 36.73
CA SER A 517 53.48 -0.12 37.71
C SER A 517 54.02 0.03 39.13
N THR A 518 55.05 -0.74 39.51
CA THR A 518 55.70 -0.66 40.82
C THR A 518 56.49 0.64 40.97
N LEU A 519 57.15 1.12 39.92
CA LEU A 519 57.80 2.44 39.91
C LEU A 519 56.78 3.60 40.00
N ILE A 520 55.61 3.45 39.37
CA ILE A 520 54.51 4.43 39.43
C ILE A 520 53.75 4.36 40.76
N GLN A 521 53.67 3.21 41.42
CA GLN A 521 53.00 3.01 42.72
C GLN A 521 53.88 3.34 43.92
N HIS A 522 55.20 3.50 43.72
CA HIS A 522 56.11 4.12 44.68
C HIS A 522 56.54 5.56 44.32
N PRO A 523 55.62 6.52 44.01
CA PRO A 523 56.02 7.90 43.94
C PRO A 523 55.95 8.47 45.36
N LYS A 524 57.12 8.50 46.00
CA LYS A 524 57.44 9.29 47.21
C LYS A 524 57.11 8.61 48.55
N GLU A 525 58.16 8.13 49.20
CA GLU A 525 58.46 8.45 50.59
C GLU A 525 59.97 8.34 50.85
N ALA A 526 60.72 9.35 50.39
CA ALA A 526 62.04 9.73 50.92
C ALA A 526 62.39 11.09 50.29
N GLU A 527 62.14 12.20 50.98
CA GLU A 527 63.03 12.83 51.95
C GLU A 527 63.91 13.92 51.34
N LYS A 528 63.95 15.03 52.09
CA LYS A 528 64.61 16.30 51.79
C LYS A 528 66.15 16.16 51.73
N PRO A 529 66.84 17.13 51.09
CA PRO A 529 68.25 16.99 50.73
C PRO A 529 69.16 17.27 51.93
N LYS A 530 70.04 16.33 52.28
CA LYS A 530 71.28 16.63 53.02
C LYS A 530 72.45 15.77 52.57
N LYS A 531 73.56 16.49 52.34
CA LYS A 531 74.97 16.07 52.35
C LYS A 531 75.51 15.30 51.14
N LYS A 532 76.36 16.04 50.41
CA LYS A 532 77.55 15.58 49.69
C LYS A 532 78.20 14.36 50.37
N VAL A 533 78.16 13.21 49.71
CA VAL A 533 79.12 12.12 49.92
C VAL A 533 79.66 11.73 48.55
N LYS A 534 80.96 11.97 48.36
CA LYS A 534 81.75 11.38 47.29
C LYS A 534 81.73 9.86 47.47
N MET A 535 81.12 9.13 46.55
CA MET A 535 81.36 7.71 46.39
C MET A 535 81.96 7.46 45.01
N LYS A 536 83.11 6.81 45.04
CA LYS A 536 83.96 6.48 43.89
C LYS A 536 83.22 5.50 42.98
N LEU A 537 83.19 5.80 41.68
CA LEU A 537 82.93 4.80 40.65
C LEU A 537 83.99 3.69 40.73
N SER A 538 83.53 2.44 40.72
CA SER A 538 84.33 1.26 40.39
C SER A 538 84.36 1.09 38.86
N PRO A 539 85.47 0.60 38.24
CA PRO A 539 85.70 0.71 36.79
C PRO A 539 85.14 -0.43 35.92
N ASP A 540 84.34 -1.37 36.42
CA ASP A 540 84.15 -2.67 35.74
C ASP A 540 82.76 -2.92 35.07
N GLN A 541 82.01 -1.88 34.68
CA GLN A 541 80.78 -2.08 33.90
C GLN A 541 80.74 -1.24 32.62
N LYS A 542 81.86 -1.27 31.89
CA LYS A 542 81.89 -1.01 30.44
C LYS A 542 82.35 -2.28 29.75
N LEU A 543 81.44 -3.18 29.43
CA LEU A 543 81.58 -4.19 28.36
C LEU A 543 80.26 -4.96 28.28
N LEU A 544 79.46 -4.60 27.26
CA LEU A 544 78.29 -5.26 26.65
C LEU A 544 77.14 -4.27 26.44
N PHE A 545 77.43 -3.26 25.62
CA PHE A 545 76.57 -2.85 24.50
C PHE A 545 77.49 -2.60 23.30
#